data_AF-A0A940AFS9-F1
#
_entry.id   AF-A0A940AFS9-F1
#
_cell.length_a   1.000
_cell.length_b   1.000
_cell.length_c   1.000
_cell.angle_alpha   90.00
_cell.angle_beta   90.00
_cell.angle_gamma   90.00
#
_symmetry.space_group_name_H-M   'P 1'
#
loop_
_entity.id
_entity.type
_entity.pdbx_description
1 polymer ?
#
loop_
_entity_poly.entity_id
_entity_poly.type
_entity_poly.pdbx_seq_one_letter_code
_entity_poly.pdbx_strand_id
1 'polypeptide(L)'
;MRKVYHKIIQISGNVITVEADNVGNSELAEVTTSRGSSLAQVIRLQDNKVFLQVFAGSRGISTGDEVRFLGHPMQVSASDD
;
A
#
# COMPACT_ATOMS: atom_id res chain seq x y z
N MET A 1 2.53 -16.79 2.06
CA MET A 1 3.76 -16.08 2.44
C MET A 1 3.52 -14.59 2.24
N ARG A 2 3.66 -13.75 3.27
CA ARG A 2 3.46 -12.29 3.14
C ARG A 2 4.70 -11.70 2.47
N LYS A 3 4.54 -11.02 1.33
CA LYS A 3 5.66 -10.33 0.67
C LYS A 3 5.78 -8.92 1.23
N VAL A 4 6.98 -8.61 1.68
CA VAL A 4 7.37 -7.29 2.16
C VAL A 4 8.20 -6.62 1.07
N TYR A 5 7.85 -5.39 0.72
CA TYR A 5 8.52 -4.60 -0.31
C TYR A 5 9.08 -3.33 0.32
N HIS A 6 10.37 -3.07 0.10
CA HIS A 6 11.11 -2.02 0.81
C HIS A 6 11.40 -0.78 -0.03
N LYS A 7 10.89 -0.71 -1.27
CA LYS A 7 11.32 0.33 -2.22
C LYS A 7 10.15 1.12 -2.77
N ILE A 8 9.78 2.16 -2.03
CA ILE A 8 8.95 3.24 -2.58
C ILE A 8 9.82 4.04 -3.53
N ILE A 9 9.47 4.03 -4.81
CA ILE A 9 10.22 4.69 -5.89
C ILE A 9 9.70 6.10 -6.19
N GLN A 10 8.47 6.43 -5.77
CA GLN A 10 7.89 7.76 -5.98
C GLN A 10 6.81 8.07 -4.92
N ILE A 11 6.70 9.34 -4.55
CA ILE A 11 5.64 9.89 -3.70
C ILE A 11 5.06 11.11 -4.41
N SER A 12 3.75 11.14 -4.66
CA SER A 12 3.05 12.22 -5.34
C SER A 12 1.69 12.48 -4.68
N GLY A 13 1.56 13.60 -3.98
CA GLY A 13 0.39 13.83 -3.12
C GLY A 13 0.28 12.70 -2.11
N ASN A 14 -0.91 12.11 -1.93
CA ASN A 14 -1.13 10.95 -1.07
C ASN A 14 -0.96 9.59 -1.79
N VAL A 15 -0.37 9.58 -3.00
CA VAL A 15 -0.11 8.35 -3.76
C VAL A 15 1.38 8.02 -3.67
N ILE A 16 1.69 6.77 -3.35
CA ILE A 16 3.04 6.21 -3.41
C ILE A 16 3.13 5.20 -4.55
N THR A 17 4.32 5.01 -5.09
CA THR A 17 4.59 4.02 -6.14
C THR A 17 5.68 3.07 -5.66
N VAL A 18 5.44 1.78 -5.82
CA VAL A 18 6.41 0.70 -5.51
C VAL A 18 6.59 -0.20 -6.72
N GLU A 19 7.70 -0.93 -6.76
CA GLU A 19 7.87 -2.05 -7.69
C GLU A 19 7.48 -3.35 -6.99
N ALA A 20 6.50 -4.08 -7.54
CA ALA A 20 6.01 -5.32 -6.95
C ALA A 20 5.34 -6.22 -7.99
N ASP A 21 5.50 -7.54 -7.80
CA ASP A 21 4.92 -8.56 -8.67
C ASP A 21 3.81 -9.34 -7.96
N ASN A 22 2.81 -9.80 -8.72
CA ASN A 22 1.66 -10.57 -8.21
C ASN A 22 0.80 -9.77 -7.22
N VAL A 23 0.53 -8.51 -7.54
CA VAL A 23 -0.36 -7.63 -6.78
C VAL A 23 -1.68 -7.47 -7.53
N GLY A 24 -2.79 -7.62 -6.82
CA GLY A 24 -4.14 -7.46 -7.35
C GLY A 24 -4.57 -5.99 -7.40
N ASN A 25 -5.46 -5.67 -8.35
CA ASN A 25 -6.14 -4.38 -8.34
C ASN A 25 -7.03 -4.26 -7.09
N SER A 26 -7.14 -3.06 -6.53
CA SER A 26 -7.89 -2.78 -5.29
C SER A 26 -7.42 -3.53 -4.04
N GLU A 27 -6.30 -4.26 -4.11
CA GLU A 27 -5.67 -4.93 -2.98
C GLU A 27 -5.24 -3.91 -1.93
N LEU A 28 -5.38 -4.26 -0.65
CA LEU A 28 -4.87 -3.46 0.45
C LEU A 28 -3.39 -3.73 0.68
N ALA A 29 -2.69 -2.69 1.10
CA ALA A 29 -1.34 -2.75 1.63
C ALA A 29 -1.26 -1.98 2.96
N GLU A 30 -0.30 -2.37 3.78
CA GLU A 30 0.12 -1.64 4.96
C GLU A 30 1.44 -0.94 4.66
N VAL A 31 1.53 0.35 5.00
CA VAL A 31 2.73 1.17 4.90
C VAL A 31 3.24 1.45 6.31
N THR A 32 4.43 0.95 6.63
CA THR A 32 5.05 1.13 7.95
C THR A 32 6.13 2.21 7.88
N THR A 33 5.93 3.25 8.67
CA THR A 33 6.83 4.40 8.79
C THR A 33 7.41 4.48 10.20
N SER A 34 8.39 5.37 10.41
CA SER A 34 8.86 5.72 11.77
C SER A 34 7.78 6.28 12.70
N ARG A 35 6.64 6.75 12.16
CA ARG A 35 5.53 7.33 12.91
C ARG A 35 4.39 6.36 13.20
N GLY A 36 4.46 5.14 12.68
CA GLY A 36 3.40 4.13 12.75
C GLY A 36 3.01 3.60 11.38
N SER A 37 1.98 2.76 11.35
CA SER A 37 1.45 2.15 10.13
C SER A 37 0.22 2.87 9.59
N SER A 38 0.06 2.86 8.27
CA SER A 38 -1.14 3.34 7.58
C SER A 38 -1.58 2.32 6.53
N LEU A 39 -2.89 2.24 6.30
CA LEU A 39 -3.42 1.46 5.19
C LEU A 39 -3.34 2.25 3.88
N ALA A 40 -3.09 1.51 2.81
CA ALA A 40 -3.13 2.00 1.44
C ALA A 40 -3.86 1.00 0.54
N GLN A 41 -4.38 1.48 -0.58
CA GLN A 41 -5.07 0.65 -1.57
C GLN A 41 -4.44 0.80 -2.95
N VAL A 42 -4.31 -0.32 -3.66
CA VAL A 42 -3.87 -0.34 -5.06
C VAL A 42 -4.93 0.34 -5.92
N ILE A 43 -4.56 1.45 -6.55
CA ILE A 43 -5.43 2.22 -7.45
C ILE A 43 -5.07 2.05 -8.92
N ARG A 44 -3.85 1.59 -9.22
CA ARG A 44 -3.36 1.35 -10.58
C ARG A 44 -2.20 0.37 -10.58
N LEU A 45 -2.17 -0.48 -11.60
CA LEU A 45 -1.05 -1.34 -11.96
C LEU A 45 -0.55 -0.93 -13.34
N GLN A 46 0.75 -0.79 -13.50
CA GLN A 46 1.38 -0.49 -14.78
C GLN A 46 2.74 -1.18 -14.84
N ASP A 47 2.86 -2.19 -15.70
CA ASP A 47 4.04 -3.07 -15.77
C ASP A 47 4.36 -3.66 -14.39
N ASN A 48 5.54 -3.40 -13.84
CA ASN A 48 5.96 -3.79 -12.49
C ASN A 48 5.66 -2.72 -11.42
N LYS A 49 5.04 -1.59 -11.80
CA LYS A 49 4.73 -0.48 -10.89
C LYS A 49 3.33 -0.60 -10.33
N VAL A 50 3.24 -0.46 -9.02
CA VAL A 50 1.99 -0.45 -8.27
C VAL A 50 1.81 0.93 -7.65
N PHE A 51 0.69 1.56 -7.97
CA PHE A 51 0.31 2.86 -7.40
C PHE A 51 -0.67 2.62 -6.25
N LEU A 52 -0.31 3.13 -5.09
CA LEU A 52 -1.01 2.93 -3.83
C LEU A 52 -1.47 4.28 -3.29
N GLN A 53 -2.77 4.43 -3.04
CA GLN A 53 -3.28 5.59 -2.33
C GLN A 53 -3.27 5.33 -0.83
N VAL A 54 -2.58 6.18 -0.08
CA VAL A 54 -2.44 6.06 1.39
C VAL A 54 -3.57 6.84 2.07
N PHE A 55 -4.33 6.17 2.94
CA PHE A 55 -5.51 6.75 3.58
C PHE A 55 -5.18 7.86 4.58
N ALA A 56 -4.09 7.72 5.36
CA ALA A 56 -3.65 8.78 6.27
C ALA A 56 -2.88 9.92 5.56
N GLY A 57 -2.77 9.86 4.23
CA GLY A 57 -1.87 10.72 3.46
C GLY A 57 -0.42 10.23 3.51
N SER A 58 0.45 10.92 2.78
CA SER A 58 1.86 10.54 2.60
C SER A 58 2.84 11.31 3.48
N ARG A 59 2.34 12.18 4.38
CA ARG A 59 3.21 13.04 5.19
C ARG A 59 4.03 12.19 6.15
N GLY A 60 5.35 12.25 6.00
CA GLY A 60 6.28 11.48 6.82
C GLY A 60 6.61 10.09 6.25
N ILE A 61 6.08 9.74 5.07
CA ILE A 61 6.54 8.57 4.32
C ILE A 61 7.88 8.88 3.66
N SER A 62 8.83 7.97 3.80
CA SER A 62 10.14 7.99 3.16
C SER A 62 10.27 6.87 2.12
N THR A 63 11.24 6.99 1.21
CA THR A 63 11.49 5.94 0.20
C THR A 63 12.00 4.62 0.79
N GLY A 64 12.50 4.65 2.02
CA GLY A 64 12.95 3.48 2.78
C GLY A 64 11.88 2.85 3.67
N ASP A 65 10.66 3.39 3.66
CA ASP A 65 9.55 2.83 4.43
C ASP A 65 9.05 1.53 3.80
N GLU A 66 8.45 0.68 4.64
CA GLU A 66 8.06 -0.67 4.26
C GLU A 66 6.63 -0.71 3.74
N VAL A 67 6.40 -1.43 2.64
CA VAL A 67 5.07 -1.70 2.10
C VAL A 67 4.80 -3.19 2.10
N ARG A 68 3.70 -3.60 2.72
CA ARG A 68 3.29 -5.00 2.83
C ARG A 68 1.90 -5.20 2.25
N PHE A 69 1.79 -5.99 1.19
CA PHE A 69 0.51 -6.32 0.56
C PHE A 69 -0.26 -7.38 1.38
N LEU A 70 -1.57 -7.21 1.49
CA LEU A 70 -2.43 -8.03 2.37
C LEU A 70 -3.05 -9.24 1.66
N GLY A 71 -3.01 -9.31 0.34
CA GLY A 71 -3.58 -10.40 -0.46
C GLY A 71 -5.09 -10.33 -0.64
N HIS A 72 -5.74 -9.25 -0.19
CA HIS A 72 -7.18 -9.09 -0.28
C HIS A 72 -7.56 -7.59 -0.42
N PRO A 73 -8.72 -7.28 -1.02
CA PRO A 73 -9.26 -5.93 -1.03
C PRO A 73 -9.77 -5.51 0.35
N MET A 74 -10.27 -4.28 0.48
CA MET A 74 -10.96 -3.83 1.69
C MET A 74 -12.16 -4.74 1.98
N GLN A 75 -12.26 -5.15 3.24
CA GLN A 75 -13.34 -5.99 3.75
C GLN A 75 -13.93 -5.30 4.97
N VAL A 76 -15.26 -5.32 5.07
CA VAL A 76 -16.00 -4.80 6.22
C VAL A 76 -16.63 -6.00 6.90
N SER A 77 -16.38 -6.15 8.20
CA SER A 77 -17.07 -7.15 9.00
C SER A 77 -18.54 -6.74 9.16
N ALA A 78 -19.45 -7.65 8.88
CA ALA A 78 -20.88 -7.48 9.13
C ALA A 78 -21.37 -8.58 10.06
N SER A 79 -22.26 -8.22 10.99
CA SER A 79 -22.99 -9.14 11.86
C SER A 79 -24.45 -8.70 11.92
N ASP A 80 -25.37 -9.64 12.09
CA ASP A 80 -26.83 -9.39 12.13
C ASP A 80 -27.32 -8.85 13.50
N ASP A 81 -26.42 -8.30 14.32
CA ASP A 81 -26.72 -7.78 15.67
C ASP A 81 -27.45 -6.42 15.64
#